data_AF-Q9BNF1-F1
#
_entry.id   AF-Q9BNF1-F1
#
_cell.length_a   1.000
_cell.length_b   1.000
_cell.length_c   1.000
_cell.angle_alpha   90.00
_cell.angle_beta   90.00
_cell.angle_gamma   90.00
#
_symmetry.space_group_name_H-M   'P 1'
#
loop_
_entity.id
_entity.type
_entity.pdbx_description
1 polymer ?
#
loop_
_entity_poly.entity_id
_entity_poly.type
_entity_poly.pdbx_seq_one_letter_code
_entity_poly.pdbx_strand_id
1 'polypeptide(L)'
;SVMVTYDGTIRNSTGQVIQFRYGEDGLDGCCVEFQNLPTLKPSNKAFEKRFKFDASNERYLRRIFTEDVVRELMGSSTALSELEREWERLKDDRNMLRLVFTTGDSKVVMPCNLSR
;
A
#
# COMPACT_ATOMS: atom_id res chain seq x y z
N SER A 1 -22.84 -26.59 12.11
CA SER A 1 -21.76 -26.53 11.10
C SER A 1 -21.64 -25.11 10.59
N VAL A 2 -20.42 -24.65 10.29
CA VAL A 2 -20.13 -23.31 9.75
C VAL A 2 -19.43 -23.50 8.40
N MET A 3 -19.83 -22.77 7.39
CA MET A 3 -19.21 -22.84 6.06
C MET A 3 -19.17 -21.49 5.36
N VAL A 4 -18.21 -21.33 4.46
CA VAL A 4 -18.18 -20.23 3.49
C VAL A 4 -19.18 -20.56 2.39
N THR A 5 -20.05 -19.61 2.08
CA THR A 5 -21.06 -19.74 1.02
C THR A 5 -20.59 -19.02 -0.26
N TYR A 6 -21.21 -19.33 -1.40
CA TYR A 6 -20.78 -18.83 -2.72
C TYR A 6 -20.85 -17.29 -2.87
N ASP A 7 -21.60 -16.60 -2.00
CA ASP A 7 -21.65 -15.13 -1.96
C ASP A 7 -20.49 -14.51 -1.14
N GLY A 8 -19.59 -15.33 -0.60
CA GLY A 8 -18.46 -14.91 0.23
C GLY A 8 -18.78 -14.75 1.72
N THR A 9 -20.05 -14.91 2.12
CA THR A 9 -20.46 -14.84 3.53
C THR A 9 -20.22 -16.16 4.25
N ILE A 10 -19.97 -16.10 5.55
CA ILE A 10 -19.90 -17.29 6.41
C ILE A 10 -21.22 -17.45 7.14
N ARG A 11 -21.81 -18.64 7.00
CA ARG A 11 -23.12 -18.96 7.61
C ARG A 11 -23.07 -20.24 8.41
N ASN A 12 -23.90 -20.31 9.43
CA ASN A 12 -24.15 -21.55 10.16
C ASN A 12 -25.20 -22.43 9.43
N SER A 13 -25.50 -23.60 10.00
CA SER A 13 -26.48 -24.54 9.43
C SER A 13 -27.92 -24.03 9.38
N THR A 14 -28.27 -22.99 10.15
CA THR A 14 -29.60 -22.36 10.12
C THR A 14 -29.66 -21.17 9.15
N GLY A 15 -28.57 -20.89 8.43
CA GLY A 15 -28.50 -19.81 7.45
C GLY A 15 -28.21 -18.42 8.05
N GLN A 16 -27.93 -18.33 9.35
CA GLN A 16 -27.55 -17.07 10.00
C GLN A 16 -26.12 -16.68 9.62
N VAL A 17 -25.93 -15.41 9.29
CA VAL A 17 -24.63 -14.84 8.90
C VAL A 17 -23.79 -14.60 10.15
N ILE A 18 -22.56 -15.11 10.15
CA ILE A 18 -21.55 -14.89 11.20
C ILE A 18 -20.58 -13.81 10.77
N GLN A 19 -20.10 -13.87 9.52
CA GLN A 19 -19.22 -12.85 8.94
C GLN A 19 -19.72 -12.52 7.53
N PHE A 20 -19.67 -11.23 7.18
CA PHE A 20 -19.97 -10.77 5.81
C PHE A 20 -18.92 -11.18 4.80
N ARG A 21 -17.69 -11.41 5.26
CA ARG A 21 -16.56 -11.86 4.43
C ARG A 21 -15.61 -12.69 5.28
N TYR A 22 -15.12 -13.80 4.73
CA TYR A 22 -14.19 -14.70 5.43
C TYR A 22 -12.95 -13.96 5.89
N GLY A 23 -12.67 -13.93 7.20
CA GLY A 23 -11.49 -13.24 7.72
C GLY A 23 -11.48 -11.73 7.46
N GLU A 24 -12.65 -11.12 7.21
CA GLU A 24 -12.86 -9.71 6.83
C GLU A 24 -12.30 -9.31 5.45
N ASP A 25 -11.34 -10.07 4.89
CA ASP A 25 -10.69 -9.82 3.59
C ASP A 25 -11.13 -10.79 2.47
N GLY A 26 -11.66 -11.95 2.83
CA GLY A 26 -12.12 -13.01 1.93
C GLY A 26 -10.99 -13.87 1.36
N LEU A 27 -9.83 -13.88 2.02
CA LEU A 27 -8.63 -14.56 1.51
C LEU A 27 -8.41 -15.91 2.19
N ASP A 28 -7.84 -16.86 1.45
CA ASP A 28 -7.44 -18.14 2.01
C ASP A 28 -6.20 -17.99 2.90
N GLY A 29 -6.27 -18.53 4.12
CA GLY A 29 -5.15 -18.53 5.08
C GLY A 29 -3.91 -19.28 4.61
N CYS A 30 -4.02 -20.15 3.59
CA CYS A 30 -2.86 -20.78 2.96
C CYS A 30 -2.11 -19.87 1.97
N CYS A 31 -2.73 -18.78 1.51
CA CYS A 31 -2.21 -17.88 0.47
C CYS A 31 -1.67 -16.56 1.03
N VAL A 32 -1.46 -16.47 2.34
CA VAL A 32 -0.93 -15.28 3.02
C VAL A 32 0.46 -15.53 3.58
N GLU A 33 1.31 -14.50 3.54
CA GLU A 33 2.69 -14.56 4.03
C GLU A 33 3.00 -13.37 4.95
N PHE A 34 4.04 -13.48 5.77
CA PHE A 34 4.52 -12.35 6.56
C PHE A 34 5.24 -11.33 5.65
N GLN A 35 4.78 -10.09 5.69
CA GLN A 35 5.32 -8.97 4.94
C GLN A 35 5.59 -7.77 5.87
N ASN A 36 6.54 -6.92 5.49
CA ASN A 36 6.87 -5.72 6.24
C ASN A 36 6.30 -4.47 5.55
N LEU A 37 5.51 -3.68 6.27
CA LEU A 37 5.03 -2.38 5.81
C LEU A 37 6.15 -1.33 5.87
N PRO A 38 6.68 -0.86 4.72
CA PRO A 38 7.87 0.00 4.71
C PRO A 38 7.56 1.45 5.12
N THR A 39 6.28 1.85 5.12
CA THR A 39 5.82 3.22 5.41
C THR A 39 5.61 3.49 6.91
N LEU A 40 5.40 2.43 7.72
CA LEU A 40 4.92 2.57 9.11
C LEU A 40 6.00 3.07 10.08
N LYS A 41 7.16 2.40 10.10
CA LYS A 41 8.26 2.64 11.07
C LYS A 41 9.13 3.89 10.83
N PRO A 42 9.45 4.30 9.59
CA PRO A 42 10.37 5.41 9.37
C PRO A 42 9.93 6.72 10.05
N SER A 43 10.91 7.52 10.49
CA SER A 43 10.67 8.90 10.92
C SER A 43 10.17 9.75 9.75
N ASN A 44 9.54 10.89 10.02
CA ASN A 44 8.99 11.75 8.95
C ASN A 44 10.07 12.16 7.93
N LYS A 45 11.28 12.47 8.40
CA LYS A 45 12.42 12.80 7.53
C LYS A 45 12.90 11.60 6.70
N ALA A 46 12.95 10.42 7.29
CA ALA A 46 13.35 9.20 6.58
C ALA A 46 12.29 8.75 5.56
N PHE A 47 11.01 8.94 5.89
CA PHE A 47 9.89 8.68 5.01
C PHE A 47 9.92 9.61 3.79
N GLU A 48 10.04 10.91 3.99
CA GLU A 48 10.17 11.89 2.90
C GLU A 48 11.33 11.57 1.98
N LYS A 49 12.52 11.30 2.55
CA LYS A 49 13.70 10.96 1.75
C LYS A 49 13.52 9.69 0.89
N ARG A 50 12.70 8.73 1.34
CA ARG A 50 12.57 7.43 0.67
C ARG A 50 11.42 7.39 -0.33
N PHE A 51 10.33 8.11 -0.07
CA PHE A 51 9.09 8.00 -0.84
C PHE A 51 8.71 9.27 -1.61
N LYS A 52 9.23 10.45 -1.23
CA LYS A 52 8.98 11.67 -1.99
C LYS A 52 9.88 11.69 -3.22
N PHE A 53 9.26 11.76 -4.39
CA PHE A 53 9.99 11.85 -5.65
C PHE A 53 10.18 13.32 -6.05
N ASP A 54 11.44 13.77 -6.07
CA ASP A 54 11.79 15.13 -6.47
C ASP A 54 12.08 15.20 -7.97
N ALA A 55 11.05 15.55 -8.74
CA ALA A 55 11.13 15.74 -10.18
C ALA A 55 11.79 17.07 -10.60
N SER A 56 12.15 17.96 -9.66
CA SER A 56 12.83 19.22 -9.99
C SER A 56 14.34 19.06 -10.21
N ASN A 57 14.92 17.96 -9.73
CA ASN A 57 16.36 17.71 -9.80
C ASN A 57 16.75 16.98 -11.10
N GLU A 58 16.97 17.74 -12.17
CA GLU A 58 17.33 17.19 -13.49
C GLU A 58 18.57 16.29 -13.45
N ARG A 59 19.59 16.64 -12.64
CA ARG A 59 20.81 15.84 -12.49
C ARG A 59 20.54 14.47 -11.87
N TYR A 60 19.59 14.39 -10.95
CA TYR A 60 19.15 13.13 -10.34
C TYR A 60 18.32 12.31 -11.33
N LEU A 61 17.40 12.95 -12.06
CA LEU A 61 16.56 12.29 -13.07
C LEU A 61 17.38 11.65 -14.20
N ARG A 62 18.38 12.36 -14.73
CA ARG A 62 19.28 11.83 -15.78
C ARG A 62 20.13 10.64 -15.35
N ARG A 63 20.25 10.36 -14.04
CA ARG A 63 20.96 9.16 -13.54
C ARG A 63 20.06 7.92 -13.49
N ILE A 64 18.75 8.09 -13.49
CA ILE A 64 17.76 7.03 -13.28
C ILE A 64 16.97 6.74 -14.56
N PHE A 65 16.67 7.79 -15.33
CA PHE A 65 15.83 7.72 -16.53
C PHE A 65 16.62 8.07 -17.80
N THR A 66 16.10 7.64 -18.95
CA THR A 66 16.59 8.05 -20.27
C THR A 66 16.24 9.52 -20.54
N GLU A 67 17.01 10.18 -21.40
CA GLU A 67 16.81 11.60 -21.71
C GLU A 67 15.40 11.93 -22.20
N ASP A 68 14.80 11.04 -23.00
CA ASP A 68 13.44 11.25 -23.54
C ASP A 68 12.40 11.34 -22.42
N VAL A 69 12.49 10.44 -21.44
CA VAL A 69 11.59 10.43 -20.27
C VAL A 69 11.80 11.66 -19.40
N VAL A 70 13.04 12.12 -19.23
CA VAL A 70 13.32 13.35 -18.45
C VAL A 70 12.71 14.58 -19.12
N ARG A 71 12.81 14.69 -20.45
CA ARG A 71 12.18 15.79 -21.20
C ARG A 71 10.67 15.77 -21.08
N GLU A 72 10.06 14.59 -21.17
CA GLU A 72 8.61 14.42 -21.01
C GLU A 72 8.17 14.80 -19.59
N LEU A 73 8.87 14.31 -18.57
CA LEU A 73 8.53 14.58 -17.16
C LEU A 73 8.66 16.07 -16.82
N MET A 74 9.72 16.74 -17.32
CA MET A 74 9.93 18.17 -17.09
C MET A 74 8.99 19.05 -17.93
N GLY A 75 8.60 18.59 -19.12
CA GLY A 75 7.69 19.32 -20.00
C GLY A 75 6.21 19.17 -19.60
N SER A 76 5.89 18.18 -18.78
CA SER A 76 4.52 17.85 -18.38
C SER A 76 4.19 18.38 -16.98
N SER A 77 3.40 19.45 -16.93
CA SER A 77 2.85 19.97 -15.66
C SER A 77 1.87 19.00 -15.00
N THR A 78 1.22 18.14 -15.78
CA THR A 78 0.30 17.12 -15.25
C THR A 78 1.07 16.03 -14.50
N ALA A 79 2.22 15.58 -15.02
CA ALA A 79 3.07 14.60 -14.34
C ALA A 79 3.51 15.08 -12.96
N LEU A 80 3.92 16.36 -12.84
CA LEU A 80 4.27 16.97 -11.55
C LEU A 80 3.08 17.00 -10.57
N SER A 81 1.88 17.35 -11.06
CA SER A 81 0.69 17.38 -10.22
C SER A 81 0.28 15.99 -9.71
N GLU A 82 0.48 14.96 -10.54
CA GLU A 82 0.18 13.56 -10.20
C GLU A 82 1.16 13.03 -9.14
N LEU A 83 2.44 13.36 -9.25
CA LEU A 83 3.46 13.01 -8.25
C LEU A 83 3.18 13.66 -6.89
N GLU A 84 2.74 14.92 -6.87
CA GLU A 84 2.36 15.59 -5.62
C GLU A 84 1.11 14.93 -5.00
N ARG A 85 0.13 14.57 -5.83
CA ARG A 85 -1.08 13.84 -5.38
C ARG A 85 -0.74 12.47 -4.81
N GLU A 86 0.18 11.74 -5.43
CA GLU A 86 0.69 10.48 -4.92
C GLU A 86 1.35 10.66 -3.55
N TRP A 87 2.17 11.71 -3.40
CA TRP A 87 2.83 12.02 -2.14
C TRP A 87 1.84 12.32 -1.00
N GLU A 88 0.80 13.12 -1.27
CA GLU A 88 -0.27 13.38 -0.29
C GLU A 88 -0.98 12.08 0.12
N ARG A 89 -1.32 11.23 -0.86
CA ARG A 89 -1.97 9.93 -0.59
C ARG A 89 -1.11 9.03 0.30
N LEU A 90 0.20 8.96 0.04
CA LEU A 90 1.12 8.16 0.86
C LEU A 90 1.22 8.68 2.31
N LYS A 91 1.11 9.99 2.52
CA LYS A 91 1.06 10.58 3.88
C LYS A 91 -0.23 10.21 4.60
N ASP A 92 -1.36 10.30 3.93
CA ASP A 92 -2.67 9.95 4.49
C ASP A 92 -2.76 8.47 4.83
N ASP A 93 -2.33 7.60 3.91
CA ASP A 93 -2.27 6.16 4.13
C ASP A 93 -1.37 5.82 5.31
N ARG A 94 -0.22 6.49 5.44
CA ARG A 94 0.67 6.31 6.59
C ARG A 94 0.03 6.73 7.92
N ASN A 95 -0.72 7.81 7.93
CA ASN A 95 -1.43 8.26 9.14
C ASN A 95 -2.53 7.27 9.52
N MET A 96 -3.31 6.80 8.54
CA MET A 96 -4.32 5.77 8.74
C MET A 96 -3.71 4.48 9.30
N LEU A 97 -2.62 3.99 8.70
CA LEU A 97 -1.94 2.79 9.16
C LEU A 97 -1.44 2.90 10.60
N ARG A 98 -1.02 4.09 11.05
CA ARG A 98 -0.63 4.31 12.46
C ARG A 98 -1.79 4.36 13.43
N LEU A 99 -2.98 4.71 12.97
CA LEU A 99 -4.21 4.63 13.76
C LEU A 99 -4.67 3.17 13.91
N VAL A 100 -4.54 2.37 12.84
CA VAL A 100 -4.89 0.94 12.86
C VAL A 100 -3.85 0.13 13.66
N PHE A 101 -2.56 0.34 13.43
CA PHE A 101 -1.45 -0.37 14.08
C PHE A 101 -0.81 0.46 15.19
N THR A 102 -1.51 0.61 16.32
CA THR A 102 -1.09 1.44 17.46
C THR A 102 0.21 0.99 18.13
N THR A 103 0.57 -0.29 18.01
CA THR A 103 1.82 -0.86 18.55
C THR A 103 3.05 -0.54 17.71
N GLY A 104 2.88 -0.07 16.47
CA GLY A 104 3.97 0.24 15.55
C GLY A 104 4.69 -0.99 14.98
N ASP A 105 4.13 -2.20 15.12
CA ASP A 105 4.68 -3.37 14.45
C ASP A 105 4.43 -3.29 12.94
N SER A 106 5.51 -3.45 12.16
CA SER A 106 5.48 -3.38 10.71
C SER A 106 5.25 -4.74 10.08
N LYS A 107 5.41 -5.84 10.84
CA LYS A 107 5.28 -7.19 10.33
C LYS A 107 3.81 -7.59 10.35
N VAL A 108 3.23 -7.71 9.17
CA VAL A 108 1.81 -8.02 8.97
C VAL A 108 1.67 -9.26 8.09
N VAL A 109 0.51 -9.91 8.13
CA VAL A 109 0.18 -11.04 7.27
C VAL A 109 -0.63 -10.50 6.09
N MET A 110 -0.12 -10.66 4.87
CA MET A 110 -0.77 -10.17 3.66
C MET A 110 -0.60 -11.18 2.52
N PRO A 111 -1.57 -11.25 1.58
CA PRO A 111 -1.44 -12.05 0.37
C PRO A 111 -0.34 -11.48 -0.54
N CYS A 112 0.13 -12.29 -1.49
CA CYS A 112 1.03 -11.88 -2.58
C CYS A 112 2.27 -11.11 -2.10
N ASN A 113 3.35 -11.84 -1.84
CA ASN A 113 4.59 -11.23 -1.39
C ASN A 113 5.26 -10.40 -2.48
N LEU A 114 5.20 -9.06 -2.34
CA LEU A 114 5.73 -8.11 -3.33
C LEU A 114 7.26 -8.05 -3.39
N SER A 115 7.96 -8.65 -2.42
CA SER A 115 9.42 -8.61 -2.32
C SER A 115 10.12 -9.83 -2.93
N ARG A 116 9.36 -10.86 -3.29
CA ARG A 116 9.88 -12.07 -3.97
C ARG A 116 10.13 -11.78 -5.44
#